data_AF-A0A235FK26-F1
#
_entry.id   AF-A0A235FK26-F1
#
_cell.length_a   1.000
_cell.length_b   1.000
_cell.length_c   1.000
_cell.angle_alpha   90.00
_cell.angle_beta   90.00
_cell.angle_gamma   90.00
#
_symmetry.space_group_name_H-M   'P 1'
#
loop_
_entity.id
_entity.type
_entity.pdbx_description
1 polymer ?
#
loop_
_entity_poly.entity_id
_entity_poly.type
_entity_poly.pdbx_seq_one_letter_code
_entity_poly.pdbx_strand_id
1 'polypeptide(L)' 'MTASDTVTGHVATIDGEPVLVAGYVDAFPHHPARGVQIAAFGSAAPESDLPLFALVSVTWATEVMTIDARAQTSTS' A
#
# COMPACT_ATOMS: atom_id res chain seq x y z
N MET A 1 13.16 31.70 -14.52
CA MET A 1 13.66 30.31 -14.45
C MET A 1 12.84 29.60 -13.39
N THR A 2 11.70 29.05 -13.78
CA THR A 2 10.84 28.26 -12.88
C THR A 2 11.30 26.82 -13.02
N ALA A 3 11.92 26.26 -11.98
CA ALA A 3 12.16 24.84 -11.94
C ALA A 3 10.79 24.16 -11.91
N SER A 4 10.45 23.41 -12.96
CA SER A 4 9.36 22.46 -12.90
C SER A 4 9.79 21.38 -11.90
N ASP A 5 9.21 21.38 -10.70
CA ASP A 5 9.39 20.28 -9.77
C ASP A 5 9.02 19.00 -10.51
N THR A 6 10.02 18.16 -10.72
CA THR A 6 9.87 16.99 -11.58
C THR A 6 9.08 15.96 -10.79
N VAL A 7 7.81 15.79 -11.16
CA VAL A 7 6.94 14.72 -10.65
C VAL A 7 7.69 13.40 -10.79
N THR A 8 7.98 12.74 -9.66
CA THR A 8 8.65 11.44 -9.67
C THR A 8 7.66 10.39 -9.19
N GLY A 9 6.96 9.79 -10.15
CA GLY A 9 6.02 8.69 -9.94
C GLY A 9 5.84 7.91 -11.24
N HIS A 10 5.24 6.73 -11.16
CA HIS A 10 5.02 5.87 -12.32
C HIS A 10 3.55 5.92 -12.75
N VAL A 11 3.29 6.24 -14.02
CA VAL A 11 1.94 6.16 -14.58
C VAL A 11 1.60 4.70 -14.84
N ALA A 12 0.43 4.28 -14.38
CA ALA A 12 -0.12 2.94 -14.58
C ALA A 12 -1.59 3.00 -14.97
N THR A 13 -2.16 1.85 -15.34
CA THR A 13 -3.61 1.71 -15.56
C THR A 13 -4.16 0.72 -14.53
N ILE A 14 -5.13 1.15 -13.74
CA ILE A 14 -5.85 0.31 -12.77
C ILE A 14 -7.34 0.40 -13.11
N ASP A 15 -7.99 -0.76 -13.27
CA ASP A 15 -9.41 -0.87 -13.63
C ASP A 15 -9.81 -0.07 -14.89
N GLY A 16 -8.88 0.07 -15.84
CA GLY A 16 -9.08 0.81 -17.08
C GLY A 16 -8.81 2.31 -16.99
N GLU A 17 -8.52 2.84 -15.80
CA GLU A 17 -8.28 4.26 -15.56
C GLU A 17 -6.78 4.55 -15.34
N PRO A 18 -6.26 5.67 -15.87
CA PRO A 18 -4.90 6.08 -15.61
C PRO A 18 -4.74 6.55 -14.17
N VAL A 19 -3.67 6.09 -13.52
CA VAL A 19 -3.32 6.45 -12.14
C VAL A 19 -1.85 6.82 -12.03
N LEU A 20 -1.50 7.57 -11.00
CA LEU A 20 -0.11 7.84 -10.65
C LEU A 20 0.28 7.06 -9.40
N VAL A 21 1.27 6.20 -9.54
CA VAL A 21 1.87 5.44 -8.44
C VAL A 21 3.06 6.24 -7.89
N ALA A 22 2.88 6.83 -6.71
CA ALA A 22 3.80 7.81 -6.12
C ALA A 22 4.92 7.21 -5.25
N GLY A 23 4.74 5.96 -4.84
CA GLY A 23 5.66 5.31 -3.91
C GLY A 23 5.26 3.89 -3.61
N TYR A 24 5.86 3.34 -2.56
CA TYR A 24 5.62 1.99 -2.11
C TYR A 24 5.67 1.87 -0.59
N VAL A 25 5.10 0.78 -0.10
CA VAL A 25 5.27 0.30 1.27
C VAL A 25 5.55 -1.19 1.20
N ASP A 26 6.57 -1.63 1.93
CA ASP A 26 6.80 -3.04 2.18
C ASP A 26 6.18 -3.39 3.53
N ALA A 27 5.32 -4.40 3.53
CA ALA A 27 4.46 -4.75 4.64
C ALA A 27 4.65 -6.23 4.98
N PHE A 28 5.26 -6.47 6.14
CA PHE A 28 5.42 -7.81 6.68
C PHE A 28 5.31 -7.75 8.20
N PRO A 29 4.62 -8.69 8.86
CA PRO A 29 3.87 -9.84 8.31
C PRO A 29 2.37 -9.56 8.06
N HIS A 30 1.95 -8.30 8.08
CA HIS A 30 0.55 -7.89 7.98
C HIS A 30 0.37 -6.75 6.99
N HIS A 31 -0.89 -6.47 6.63
CA HIS A 31 -1.23 -5.27 5.87
C HIS A 31 -0.78 -3.99 6.61
N PRO A 32 -0.41 -2.93 5.88
CA PRO A 32 -0.13 -1.64 6.49
C PRO A 32 -1.33 -1.14 7.29
N ALA A 33 -1.06 -0.63 8.50
CA ALA A 33 -2.07 0.10 9.24
C ALA A 33 -2.45 1.40 8.52
N ARG A 34 -3.63 1.94 8.84
CA ARG A 34 -4.01 3.28 8.37
C ARG A 34 -2.99 4.31 8.90
N GLY A 35 -2.58 5.23 8.02
CA GLY A 35 -1.62 6.29 8.36
C GLY A 35 -0.15 5.88 8.26
N VAL A 36 0.17 4.66 7.83
CA VAL A 36 1.56 4.27 7.53
C VAL A 36 2.15 5.20 6.47
N GLN A 37 3.38 5.65 6.74
CA GLN A 37 4.13 6.48 5.82
C GLN A 37 4.60 5.65 4.62
N ILE A 38 4.39 6.18 3.42
CA ILE A 38 4.89 5.58 2.17
C ILE A 38 6.32 6.03 1.90
N ALA A 39 7.12 5.14 1.32
CA ALA A 39 8.39 5.51 0.71
C ALA A 39 8.11 6.08 -0.69
N ALA A 40 8.31 7.39 -0.85
CA ALA A 40 8.09 8.06 -2.14
C ALA A 40 9.17 7.67 -3.15
N PHE A 41 8.81 7.58 -4.44
CA PHE A 41 9.78 7.35 -5.51
C PHE A 41 10.64 8.58 -5.82
N GLY A 42 10.26 9.76 -5.34
CA GLY A 42 11.09 10.95 -5.39
C GLY A 42 10.84 11.94 -4.24
N SER A 43 11.53 13.07 -4.28
CA SER A 43 11.66 14.01 -3.16
C SER A 43 10.52 15.01 -3.00
N ALA A 44 9.67 15.17 -4.03
CA ALA A 44 8.55 16.10 -4.01
C ALA A 44 7.22 15.36 -3.92
N ALA A 45 6.25 15.93 -3.19
CA ALA A 45 4.87 15.46 -3.25
C ALA A 45 4.37 15.60 -4.69
N PRO A 46 3.85 14.54 -5.32
CA PRO A 46 3.42 14.63 -6.70
C PRO A 46 2.18 15.52 -6.80
N GLU A 47 2.32 16.67 -7.47
CA GLU A 47 1.17 17.41 -7.99
C GLU A 47 0.68 16.66 -9.23
N SER A 48 -0.54 16.11 -9.16
CA SER A 48 -1.12 15.28 -10.21
C SER A 48 -2.63 15.37 -10.19
N ASP A 49 -3.24 15.55 -11.37
CA ASP A 49 -4.69 15.46 -11.56
C ASP A 49 -5.18 14.00 -11.59
N LEU A 50 -4.27 13.03 -11.69
CA LEU A 50 -4.58 11.60 -11.62
C LEU A 50 -4.74 11.14 -10.16
N PRO A 51 -5.60 10.13 -9.91
CA PRO A 51 -5.66 9.44 -8.63
C PRO A 51 -4.28 8.93 -8.19
N LEU A 52 -3.95 9.17 -6.91
CA LEU A 52 -2.68 8.79 -6.31
C LEU A 52 -2.77 7.42 -5.65
N PHE A 53 -1.85 6.54 -6.00
CA PHE A 53 -1.70 5.20 -5.43
C PHE A 53 -0.28 4.97 -4.90
N ALA A 54 -0.14 3.96 -4.06
CA ALA A 54 1.15 3.42 -3.64
C ALA A 54 1.15 1.90 -3.84
N LEU A 55 2.30 1.34 -4.20
CA LEU A 55 2.47 -0.11 -4.24
C LEU A 55 2.54 -0.67 -2.83
N VAL A 56 1.79 -1.72 -2.55
CA VAL A 56 1.87 -2.45 -1.29
C VAL A 56 2.43 -3.83 -1.59
N SER A 57 3.66 -4.09 -1.17
CA SER A 57 4.24 -5.44 -1.17
C SER A 57 3.91 -6.09 0.17
N VAL A 58 3.25 -7.25 0.15
CA VAL A 58 2.97 -8.04 1.36
C VAL A 58 3.69 -9.36 1.26
N THR A 59 4.73 -9.56 2.08
CA THR A 59 5.58 -10.77 1.98
C THR A 59 4.89 -12.03 2.55
N TRP A 60 3.98 -11.88 3.52
CA TRP A 60 3.08 -12.93 4.00
C TRP A 60 1.76 -12.29 4.42
N ALA A 61 0.64 -12.80 3.93
CA ALA A 61 -0.69 -12.25 4.21
C ALA A 61 -1.53 -13.14 5.14
N THR A 62 -1.10 -14.37 5.40
CA THR A 62 -1.91 -15.34 6.15
C THR A 62 -1.51 -15.31 7.63
N GLU A 63 -2.40 -14.80 8.47
CA GLU A 63 -2.32 -14.99 9.91
C GLU A 63 -2.40 -16.50 10.22
N VAL A 64 -1.42 -17.04 10.94
CA VAL A 64 -1.50 -18.41 11.46
C VAL A 64 -2.44 -18.41 12.66
N MET A 65 -3.74 -18.60 12.42
CA MET A 65 -4.68 -18.90 13.49
C MET A 65 -4.47 -20.33 13.97
N THR A 66 -4.01 -20.49 15.22
CA THR A 66 -4.08 -21.78 15.91
C THR A 66 -5.49 -21.94 16.45
N ILE A 67 -6.32 -22.76 15.81
CA ILE A 67 -7.63 -23.14 16.37
C ILE A 67 -7.36 -24.18 17.45
N ASP A 68 -7.58 -23.82 18.72
CA ASP A 68 -7.56 -24.80 19.81
C ASP A 68 -8.82 -25.68 19.72
N ALA A 69 -8.63 -26.92 19.26
CA ALA A 69 -9.71 -27.89 19.12
C ALA A 69 -10.42 -28.21 20.45
N ARG A 70 -9.84 -27.86 21.60
CA ARG A 70 -10.47 -28.06 22.92
C ARG A 70 -11.51 -27.00 23.29
N ALA A 71 -11.60 -25.88 22.57
CA ALA A 71 -12.60 -24.85 22.84
C ALA A 71 -14.01 -25.21 22.36
N GLN A 72 -14.19 -26.32 21.63
CA GLN A 72 -15.51 -26.79 21.18
C GLN A 72 -16.21 -27.73 22.17
N THR A 73 -15.78 -27.79 23.44
CA THR A 73 -16.49 -28.58 24.45
C THR A 73 -16.81 -27.73 25.68
N SER A 74 -17.96 -27.05 25.61
CA SER A 74 -18.86 -26.67 26.73
C SER A 74 -19.80 -25.57 26.24
N THR A 75 -21.11 -25.50 26.48
CA THR A 75 -22.13 -26.34 27.11
C THR A 75 -23.43 -25.63 26.74
N SER A 76 -24.40 -26.29 26.09
CA SER A 76 -25.82 -26.31 26.49
C SER A 76 -26.67 -27.13 25.52
#